data_AF-A3MV46-F1
#
_entry.id   AF-A3MV46-F1
#
_cell.length_a   1.000
_cell.length_b   1.000
_cell.length_c   1.000
_cell.angle_alpha   90.00
_cell.angle_beta   90.00
_cell.angle_gamma   90.00
#
_symmetry.space_group_name_H-M   'P 1'
#
loop_
_entity.id
_entity.type
_entity.pdbx_description
1 polymer ?
#
loop_
_entity_poly.entity_id
_entity_poly.type
_entity_poly.pdbx_seq_one_letter_code
_entity_poly.pdbx_strand_id
1 'polypeptide(L)'
;MSVVATISKSTVVKKEIVKGDVYEVVKSVASELLKKWEPSASDFIVLRDFYTVQYPIPVSRELLEKIRRFSPKRVENSVEVSLPVFEIVYGAQWSGDNVKVEDATVVFPYIDEETTEKVLRGVVEGFSAASEEEEPELE
;
A
#
# COMPACT_ATOMS: atom_id res chain seq x y z
N MET A 1 1.00 14.88 3.99
CA MET A 1 1.19 13.81 4.98
C MET A 1 0.99 12.51 4.24
N SER A 2 1.78 11.51 4.62
CA SER A 2 1.76 10.18 4.02
C SER A 2 1.72 9.16 5.15
N VAL A 3 1.04 8.05 4.91
CA VAL A 3 1.10 6.88 5.77
C VAL A 3 2.32 6.07 5.35
N VAL A 4 3.06 5.57 6.34
CA VAL A 4 4.08 4.54 6.19
C VAL A 4 3.67 3.38 7.09
N ALA A 5 3.46 2.20 6.53
CA ALA A 5 3.07 1.02 7.27
C ALA A 5 4.01 -0.14 6.95
N THR A 6 4.58 -0.77 7.98
CA THR A 6 5.37 -1.98 7.84
C THR A 6 4.45 -3.18 7.97
N ILE A 7 4.53 -4.07 6.98
CA ILE A 7 3.83 -5.35 6.94
C ILE A 7 4.88 -6.44 7.10
N SER A 8 4.62 -7.35 8.03
CA SER A 8 5.42 -8.57 8.20
C SER A 8 4.47 -9.75 8.32
N LYS A 9 4.70 -10.81 7.54
CA LYS A 9 3.87 -12.02 7.48
C LYS A 9 2.38 -11.68 7.35
N SER A 10 2.05 -10.86 6.36
CA SER A 10 0.68 -10.39 6.08
C SER A 10 -0.01 -9.68 7.25
N THR A 11 0.74 -9.11 8.19
CA THR A 11 0.20 -8.33 9.32
C THR A 11 0.84 -6.95 9.37
N VAL A 12 0.04 -5.90 9.58
CA VAL A 12 0.55 -4.55 9.82
C VAL A 12 1.19 -4.51 11.22
N VAL A 13 2.51 -4.45 11.29
CA VAL A 13 3.26 -4.44 12.56
C VAL A 13 3.61 -3.03 13.04
N LYS A 14 3.64 -2.05 12.13
CA LYS A 14 3.86 -0.64 12.44
C LYS A 14 3.09 0.23 11.46
N LYS A 15 2.50 1.32 11.96
CA LYS A 15 1.86 2.38 11.17
C LYS A 15 2.27 3.74 11.70
N GLU A 16 2.71 4.64 10.84
CA GLU A 16 3.03 6.03 11.20
C GLU A 16 2.57 7.01 10.12
N ILE A 17 2.18 8.21 10.55
CA ILE A 17 1.83 9.32 9.67
C ILE A 17 3.02 10.27 9.65
N VAL A 18 3.64 10.41 8.49
CA VAL A 18 4.82 11.26 8.30
C VAL A 18 4.48 12.53 7.52
N LYS A 19 5.21 13.60 7.82
CA LYS A 19 5.10 14.84 7.06
C LYS A 19 5.89 14.71 5.76
N GLY A 20 5.22 14.92 4.64
CA GLY A 20 5.83 14.85 3.32
C GLY A 20 4.78 14.64 2.23
N ASP A 21 5.25 14.77 1.00
CA ASP A 21 4.56 14.28 -0.19
C ASP A 21 4.85 12.78 -0.38
N VAL A 22 3.88 12.03 -0.90
CA VAL A 22 3.99 10.56 -1.03
C VAL A 22 5.18 10.13 -1.90
N TYR A 23 5.49 10.88 -2.96
CA TYR A 23 6.57 10.55 -3.89
C TYR A 23 7.96 10.79 -3.30
N GLU A 24 8.08 11.75 -2.39
CA GLU A 24 9.34 11.98 -1.67
C GLU A 24 9.50 11.01 -0.50
N VAL A 25 8.41 10.72 0.21
CA VAL A 25 8.41 9.73 1.31
C VAL A 25 8.77 8.34 0.78
N VAL A 26 8.22 7.90 -0.37
CA VAL A 26 8.55 6.57 -0.91
C VAL A 26 10.04 6.44 -1.25
N LYS A 27 10.66 7.48 -1.84
CA LYS A 27 12.10 7.48 -2.15
C LYS A 27 12.93 7.42 -0.87
N SER A 28 12.54 8.19 0.15
CA SER A 28 13.24 8.20 1.43
C SER A 28 13.16 6.84 2.13
N VAL A 29 11.96 6.27 2.20
CA VAL A 29 11.74 4.96 2.83
C VAL A 29 12.46 3.85 2.06
N ALA A 30 12.36 3.83 0.73
CA ALA A 30 13.06 2.85 -0.09
C ALA A 30 14.59 2.94 0.09
N SER A 31 15.14 4.15 0.14
CA SER A 31 16.58 4.35 0.37
C SER A 31 17.04 3.82 1.73
N GLU A 32 16.23 3.97 2.78
CA GLU A 32 16.55 3.44 4.11
C GLU A 32 16.42 1.91 4.18
N LEU A 33 15.43 1.33 3.48
CA LEU A 33 15.25 -0.11 3.41
C LEU A 33 16.36 -0.77 2.58
N LEU A 34 16.78 -0.15 1.48
CA LEU A 34 17.85 -0.65 0.62
C LEU A 34 19.18 -0.80 1.37
N LYS A 35 19.46 0.05 2.37
CA LYS A 35 20.65 -0.06 3.23
C LYS A 35 20.66 -1.29 4.12
N LYS A 36 19.49 -1.87 4.39
CA LYS A 36 19.30 -3.03 5.29
C LYS A 36 19.00 -4.32 4.53
N TRP A 37 18.63 -4.19 3.26
CA TRP A 37 18.30 -5.30 2.40
C TRP A 37 19.54 -6.15 2.09
N GLU A 38 19.37 -7.47 2.07
CA GLU A 38 20.43 -8.41 1.72
C GLU A 38 20.21 -8.98 0.31
N PRO A 39 20.99 -8.54 -0.70
CA PRO A 39 20.75 -8.92 -2.10
C PRO A 39 20.91 -10.40 -2.40
N SER A 40 21.58 -11.16 -1.52
CA SER A 40 21.75 -12.60 -1.66
C SER A 40 20.57 -13.42 -1.13
N ALA A 41 19.63 -12.80 -0.39
CA ALA A 41 18.59 -13.50 0.36
C ALA A 41 17.17 -13.26 -0.18
N SER A 42 16.91 -12.10 -0.77
CA SER A 42 15.59 -11.72 -1.27
C SER A 42 15.71 -10.70 -2.40
N ASP A 43 14.64 -10.51 -3.17
CA ASP A 43 14.54 -9.38 -4.09
C ASP A 43 14.08 -8.09 -3.39
N PHE A 44 14.44 -6.95 -3.98
CA PHE A 44 13.95 -5.64 -3.60
C PHE A 44 13.09 -5.06 -4.73
N ILE A 45 11.80 -4.87 -4.46
CA ILE A 45 10.83 -4.45 -5.47
C ILE A 45 10.07 -3.24 -4.95
N VAL A 46 9.97 -2.19 -5.78
CA VAL A 46 9.09 -1.05 -5.52
C VAL A 46 7.97 -1.08 -6.54
N LEU A 47 6.78 -1.46 -6.08
CA LEU A 47 5.57 -1.49 -6.88
C LEU A 47 4.75 -0.23 -6.64
N ARG A 48 4.06 0.22 -7.67
CA ARG A 48 3.07 1.29 -7.58
C ARG A 48 1.75 0.77 -8.10
N ASP A 49 0.77 0.76 -7.22
CA ASP A 49 -0.60 0.43 -7.52
C ASP A 49 -1.54 1.61 -7.22
N PHE A 50 -2.82 1.45 -7.53
CA PHE A 50 -3.86 2.44 -7.31
C PHE A 50 -5.05 1.83 -6.60
N TYR A 51 -5.34 2.37 -5.41
CA TYR A 51 -6.50 1.96 -4.64
C TYR A 51 -7.64 2.97 -4.84
N THR A 52 -8.77 2.51 -5.37
CA THR A 52 -9.94 3.36 -5.57
C THR A 52 -10.77 3.44 -4.30
N VAL A 53 -11.01 4.65 -3.82
CA VAL A 53 -11.85 4.94 -2.66
C VAL A 53 -13.02 5.84 -3.05
N GLN A 54 -14.17 5.59 -2.42
CA GLN A 54 -15.40 6.33 -2.68
C GLN A 54 -15.83 7.11 -1.44
N TYR A 55 -16.15 8.38 -1.62
CA TYR A 55 -16.65 9.27 -0.57
C TYR A 55 -18.09 9.71 -0.89
N PRO A 56 -19.04 9.61 0.06
CA PRO A 56 -20.40 10.07 -0.17
C PRO A 56 -20.47 11.60 -0.31
N ILE A 57 -21.42 12.10 -1.10
CA ILE A 57 -21.73 13.53 -1.21
C ILE A 57 -22.77 13.89 -0.13
N PRO A 58 -22.64 15.04 0.56
CA PRO A 58 -21.66 16.11 0.35
C PRO A 58 -20.29 15.85 0.98
N VAL A 59 -19.24 16.13 0.21
CA VAL A 59 -17.83 16.04 0.66
C VAL A 59 -17.46 17.31 1.43
N SER A 60 -16.78 17.16 2.56
CA SER A 60 -16.29 18.31 3.34
C SER A 60 -15.19 19.08 2.60
N ARG A 61 -15.02 20.37 2.92
CA ARG A 61 -13.94 21.19 2.31
C ARG A 61 -12.54 20.61 2.60
N GLU A 62 -12.32 20.15 3.82
CA GLU A 62 -11.04 19.56 4.24
C GLU A 62 -10.72 18.29 3.43
N LEU A 63 -11.72 17.41 3.26
CA LEU A 63 -11.56 16.20 2.47
C LEU A 63 -11.30 16.52 1.00
N LEU A 64 -12.03 17.49 0.45
CA LEU A 64 -11.85 17.96 -0.93
C LEU A 64 -10.42 18.45 -1.19
N GLU A 65 -9.83 19.22 -0.26
CA GLU A 65 -8.44 19.69 -0.38
C GLU A 65 -7.42 18.54 -0.43
N LYS A 66 -7.64 17.50 0.37
CA LYS A 66 -6.75 16.32 0.41
C LYS A 66 -6.82 15.50 -0.88
N ILE A 67 -8.02 15.34 -1.44
CA ILE A 67 -8.27 14.46 -2.59
C ILE A 67 -8.16 15.14 -3.96
N ARG A 68 -8.29 16.48 -4.04
CA ARG A 68 -8.33 17.23 -5.32
C ARG A 68 -7.13 16.95 -6.24
N ARG A 69 -5.95 16.73 -5.65
CA ARG A 69 -4.71 16.41 -6.36
C ARG A 69 -4.68 15.03 -7.02
N PHE A 70 -5.65 14.16 -6.68
CA PHE A 70 -5.79 12.81 -7.23
C PHE A 70 -6.94 12.72 -8.25
N SER A 71 -7.31 13.85 -8.87
CA SER A 71 -8.32 13.94 -9.94
C SER A 71 -9.63 13.23 -9.60
N PRO A 72 -10.33 13.66 -8.51
CA PRO A 72 -11.58 13.06 -8.08
C PRO A 72 -12.62 13.05 -9.20
N LYS A 73 -13.32 11.93 -9.37
CA LYS A 73 -14.41 11.76 -10.34
C LYS A 73 -15.72 11.69 -9.59
N ARG A 74 -16.70 12.48 -10.03
CA ARG A 74 -18.06 12.36 -9.49
C ARG A 74 -18.74 11.16 -10.14
N VAL A 75 -19.26 10.25 -9.32
CA VAL A 75 -20.00 9.08 -9.77
C VAL A 75 -21.30 9.03 -8.98
N GLU A 76 -22.42 9.29 -9.65
CA GLU A 76 -23.75 9.36 -9.04
C GLU A 76 -23.79 10.25 -7.78
N ASN A 77 -23.89 9.62 -6.60
CA ASN A 77 -23.98 10.22 -5.27
C ASN A 77 -22.66 10.16 -4.48
N SER A 78 -21.55 9.81 -5.13
CA SER A 78 -20.22 9.71 -4.52
C SER A 78 -19.15 10.44 -5.35
N VAL A 79 -17.99 10.60 -4.72
CA VAL A 79 -16.76 11.04 -5.35
C VAL A 79 -15.75 9.90 -5.24
N GLU A 80 -15.32 9.40 -6.39
CA GLU A 80 -14.28 8.38 -6.50
C GLU A 80 -12.90 9.00 -6.65
N VAL A 81 -11.92 8.42 -5.99
CA VAL A 81 -10.53 8.88 -6.02
C VAL A 81 -9.62 7.66 -6.11
N SER A 82 -8.71 7.67 -7.09
CA SER A 82 -7.67 6.65 -7.19
C SER A 82 -6.41 7.15 -6.46
N LEU A 83 -6.14 6.56 -5.30
CA LEU A 83 -4.97 6.91 -4.48
C LEU A 83 -3.77 6.06 -4.90
N PRO A 84 -2.60 6.68 -5.18
CA PRO A 84 -1.40 5.91 -5.42
C PRO A 84 -0.94 5.23 -4.13
N VAL A 85 -0.73 3.92 -4.20
CA VAL A 85 -0.19 3.10 -3.12
C VAL A 85 1.13 2.51 -3.59
N PHE A 86 2.17 2.66 -2.78
CA PHE A 86 3.49 2.12 -3.08
C PHE A 86 3.82 1.00 -2.13
N GLU A 87 4.26 -0.12 -2.67
CA GLU A 87 4.66 -1.29 -1.92
C GLU A 87 6.15 -1.51 -2.14
N ILE A 88 6.92 -1.38 -1.06
CA ILE A 88 8.37 -1.62 -1.06
C ILE A 88 8.57 -2.98 -0.42
N VAL A 89 8.76 -4.00 -1.24
CA VAL A 89 9.02 -5.38 -0.81
C VAL A 89 10.52 -5.57 -0.70
N TYR A 90 10.99 -6.06 0.44
CA TYR A 90 12.41 -6.31 0.71
C TYR A 90 12.67 -7.65 1.42
N GLY A 91 11.61 -8.41 1.72
CA GLY A 91 11.67 -9.81 2.13
C GLY A 91 10.81 -10.66 1.19
N ALA A 92 11.16 -10.74 -0.10
CA ALA A 92 10.51 -11.64 -1.05
C ALA A 92 11.37 -12.88 -1.30
N GLN A 93 10.77 -14.06 -1.18
CA GLN A 93 11.38 -15.31 -1.61
C GLN A 93 10.54 -15.94 -2.71
N TRP A 94 11.21 -16.24 -3.83
CA TRP A 94 10.61 -17.01 -4.91
C TRP A 94 10.65 -18.49 -4.55
N SER A 95 9.50 -19.14 -4.66
CA SER A 95 9.37 -20.59 -4.53
C SER A 95 8.69 -21.10 -5.80
N GLY A 96 9.49 -21.41 -6.82
CA GLY A 96 8.98 -21.70 -8.17
C GLY A 96 8.43 -20.43 -8.81
N ASP A 97 7.17 -20.46 -9.24
CA ASP A 97 6.49 -19.32 -9.85
C ASP A 97 5.82 -18.39 -8.82
N ASN A 98 5.80 -18.78 -7.54
CA ASN A 98 5.15 -18.04 -6.47
C ASN A 98 6.12 -17.13 -5.72
N VAL A 99 5.66 -15.92 -5.36
CA VAL A 99 6.41 -14.98 -4.52
C VAL A 99 5.79 -14.92 -3.13
N LYS A 100 6.56 -15.33 -2.12
CA LYS A 100 6.17 -15.16 -0.73
C LYS A 100 6.71 -13.84 -0.22
N VAL A 101 5.81 -12.90 0.08
CA VAL A 101 6.15 -11.61 0.69
C VAL A 101 6.18 -11.78 2.20
N GLU A 102 7.38 -11.85 2.77
CA GLU A 102 7.57 -11.87 4.22
C GLU A 102 7.54 -10.47 4.80
N ASP A 103 8.31 -9.54 4.23
CA ASP A 103 8.41 -8.16 4.73
C ASP A 103 8.24 -7.14 3.60
N ALA A 104 7.33 -6.19 3.85
CA ALA A 104 7.04 -5.08 2.96
C ALA A 104 6.78 -3.80 3.74
N THR A 105 6.96 -2.65 3.10
CA THR A 105 6.52 -1.36 3.61
C THR A 105 5.65 -0.66 2.59
N VAL A 106 4.46 -0.25 3.03
CA VAL A 106 3.45 0.41 2.22
C VAL A 106 3.49 1.92 2.49
N VAL A 107 3.51 2.72 1.43
CA VAL A 107 3.52 4.18 1.49
C VAL A 107 2.39 4.75 0.63
N PHE A 108 1.52 5.57 1.21
CA PHE A 108 0.41 6.19 0.48
C PHE A 108 -0.03 7.52 1.11
N PRO A 109 -0.82 8.36 0.41
CA PRO A 109 -1.28 9.63 0.96
C PRO A 109 -2.20 9.43 2.16
N TYR A 110 -1.98 10.20 3.24
CA TYR A 110 -2.92 10.22 4.36
C TYR A 110 -4.14 11.09 4.03
N ILE A 111 -5.34 10.50 4.11
CA ILE A 111 -6.62 11.21 3.96
C ILE A 111 -7.32 11.31 5.33
N ASP A 112 -7.67 10.15 5.88
CA ASP A 112 -8.26 9.93 7.20
C ASP A 112 -7.98 8.48 7.66
N GLU A 113 -8.34 8.13 8.90
CA GLU A 113 -8.10 6.78 9.43
C GLU A 113 -8.94 5.69 8.75
N GLU A 114 -10.20 5.97 8.40
CA GLU A 114 -11.07 4.98 7.76
C GLU A 114 -10.52 4.56 6.39
N THR A 115 -10.09 5.53 5.59
CA THR A 115 -9.41 5.32 4.30
C THR A 115 -8.11 4.54 4.51
N THR A 116 -7.35 4.90 5.55
CA THR A 116 -6.08 4.24 5.88
C THR A 116 -6.28 2.76 6.19
N GLU A 117 -7.28 2.42 6.99
CA GLU A 117 -7.61 1.03 7.31
C GLU A 117 -8.09 0.25 6.09
N LYS A 118 -8.93 0.86 5.24
CA LYS A 118 -9.39 0.23 3.99
C LYS A 118 -8.24 -0.11 3.04
N VAL A 119 -7.34 0.85 2.81
CA VAL A 119 -6.17 0.66 1.95
C VAL A 119 -5.27 -0.43 2.51
N LEU A 120 -4.93 -0.38 3.81
CA LEU A 120 -4.05 -1.37 4.42
C LEU A 120 -4.64 -2.79 4.40
N ARG A 121 -5.95 -2.92 4.66
CA ARG A 121 -6.62 -4.21 4.56
C ARG A 121 -6.53 -4.77 3.14
N GLY A 122 -6.82 -3.95 2.13
CA GLY A 122 -6.74 -4.38 0.73
C GLY A 122 -5.33 -4.82 0.32
N VAL A 123 -4.30 -4.11 0.76
CA VAL A 123 -2.89 -4.50 0.48
C VAL A 123 -2.54 -5.81 1.18
N VAL A 124 -2.92 -5.97 2.44
CA VAL A 124 -2.68 -7.22 3.20
C VAL A 124 -3.39 -8.41 2.56
N GLU A 125 -4.65 -8.25 2.17
CA GLU A 125 -5.42 -9.27 1.45
C GLU A 125 -4.74 -9.64 0.12
N GLY A 126 -4.22 -8.65 -0.62
CA GLY A 126 -3.45 -8.87 -1.85
C GLY A 126 -2.19 -9.72 -1.63
N PHE A 127 -1.44 -9.48 -0.56
CA PHE A 127 -0.28 -10.30 -0.22
C PHE A 127 -0.64 -11.72 0.23
N SER A 128 -1.76 -11.90 0.95
CA SER A 128 -2.23 -13.22 1.36
C SER A 128 -2.78 -14.03 0.18
N ALA A 129 -3.56 -13.43 -0.71
CA ALA A 129 -4.10 -14.10 -1.89
C ALA A 129 -2.98 -14.62 -2.81
N ALA A 130 -1.92 -13.82 -3.02
CA ALA A 130 -0.74 -14.23 -3.77
C ALA A 130 0.01 -15.43 -3.14
N SER A 131 -0.24 -15.75 -1.88
CA SER A 131 0.34 -16.90 -1.18
C SER A 131 -0.57 -18.14 -1.11
N GLU A 132 -1.87 -17.99 -1.38
CA GLU A 132 -2.90 -19.05 -1.23
C GLU A 132 -3.33 -19.69 -2.56
N GLU A 133 -3.01 -19.11 -3.72
CA GLU A 133 -3.55 -19.55 -5.02
C GLU A 133 -3.14 -20.95 -5.53
N GLU A 134 -2.30 -21.73 -4.84
CA GLU A 134 -1.98 -23.11 -5.25
C GLU A 134 -1.72 -24.11 -4.09
N GLU A 135 -2.67 -24.32 -3.19
CA GLU A 135 -2.82 -25.68 -2.62
C GLU A 135 -3.54 -26.52 -3.68
N PRO A 136 -2.89 -27.42 -4.43
CA PRO A 136 -3.63 -28.39 -5.23
C PRO A 136 -4.47 -29.24 -4.25
N GLU A 137 -5.79 -29.29 -4.47
CA GLU A 137 -6.62 -30.35 -3.91
C GLU A 137 -5.95 -31.69 -4.25
N LEU A 138 -5.33 -32.31 -3.25
CA LEU A 138 -4.77 -33.65 -3.38
C LEU A 138 -5.96 -34.62 -3.47
N GLU A 139 -6.27 -35.07 -4.69
CA GLU A 139 -7.13 -36.24 -4.95
C GLU A 139 -6.54 -37.53 -4.39
#